data_AF-A0A3C1VCF3-F1
#
_entry.id   AF-A0A3C1VCF3-F1
#
_cell.length_a   1.000
_cell.length_b   1.000
_cell.length_c   1.000
_cell.angle_alpha   90.00
_cell.angle_beta   90.00
_cell.angle_gamma   90.00
#
_symmetry.space_group_name_H-M   'P 1'
#
loop_
_entity.id
_entity.type
_entity.pdbx_description
1 polymer ?
#
loop_
_entity_poly.entity_id
_entity_poly.type
_entity_poly.pdbx_seq_one_letter_code
_entity_poly.pdbx_strand_id
1 'polypeptide(L)'
;MSALTTTEMKPVAPAIVKIKVKVDGREIEVPRLTADWSGKLTPTTMIQACELAKVDVPHYCWHPKLPVAGNCRMCLVEFGTPALGPDRKP
;
A
#
# COMPACT_ATOMS: atom_id res chain seq x y z
N MET A 1 46.01 11.81 1.90
CA MET A 1 45.28 11.75 3.18
C MET A 1 43.87 12.26 2.94
N SER A 2 42.95 11.29 2.90
CA SER A 2 41.51 11.41 3.21
C SER A 2 40.67 12.48 2.51
N ALA A 3 40.16 12.12 1.33
CA ALA A 3 38.91 12.66 0.80
C ALA A 3 37.73 11.84 1.36
N LEU A 4 36.78 12.50 2.03
CA LEU A 4 35.40 12.01 2.22
C LEU A 4 34.49 13.24 2.31
N THR A 5 34.01 13.70 1.16
CA THR A 5 32.80 14.52 1.09
C THR A 5 31.60 13.60 1.31
N THR A 6 30.85 13.86 2.37
CA THR A 6 29.59 13.20 2.70
C THR A 6 28.55 13.58 1.63
N THR A 7 28.37 12.74 0.63
CA THR A 7 27.25 12.88 -0.30
C THR A 7 26.04 12.21 0.34
N GLU A 8 25.13 13.02 0.85
CA GLU A 8 23.80 12.61 1.29
C GLU A 8 23.10 11.83 0.17
N MET A 9 22.93 10.53 0.36
CA MET A 9 22.03 9.73 -0.46
C MET A 9 20.59 10.00 0.00
N LYS A 10 20.00 11.08 -0.51
CA LYS A 10 18.54 11.18 -0.63
C LYS A 10 18.09 9.99 -1.48
N PRO A 11 17.26 9.06 -0.97
CA PRO A 11 16.78 7.97 -1.78
C PRO A 11 15.98 8.58 -2.92
N VAL A 12 16.51 8.45 -4.13
CA VAL A 12 15.88 8.81 -5.39
C VAL A 12 14.53 8.10 -5.39
N ALA A 13 13.45 8.87 -5.17
CA ALA A 13 12.08 8.39 -5.28
C ALA A 13 11.93 7.84 -6.71
N PRO A 14 11.89 6.52 -6.92
CA PRO A 14 11.68 5.99 -8.24
C PRO A 14 10.25 6.35 -8.60
N ALA A 15 10.09 6.96 -9.78
CA ALA A 15 8.84 7.47 -10.33
C ALA A 15 7.60 6.71 -9.80
N ILE A 16 6.90 7.37 -8.88
CA ILE A 16 5.68 6.87 -8.28
C ILE A 16 4.62 6.91 -9.38
N VAL A 17 4.45 5.83 -10.13
CA VAL A 17 3.29 5.67 -11.02
C VAL A 17 2.07 5.62 -10.10
N LYS A 18 1.36 6.74 -10.01
CA LYS A 18 0.15 6.86 -9.19
C LYS A 18 -1.01 6.20 -9.93
N ILE A 19 -1.67 5.26 -9.26
CA ILE A 19 -2.86 4.58 -9.73
C ILE A 19 -4.06 5.19 -9.02
N LYS A 20 -5.08 5.59 -9.77
CA LYS A 20 -6.36 6.01 -9.20
C LYS A 20 -7.13 4.77 -8.77
N VAL A 21 -7.39 4.65 -7.46
CA VAL A 21 -8.18 3.57 -6.87
C VAL A 21 -9.36 4.18 -6.14
N LYS A 22 -10.55 3.59 -6.32
CA LYS A 22 -11.75 3.96 -5.58
C LYS A 22 -11.90 3.00 -4.40
N VAL A 23 -11.75 3.51 -3.19
CA VAL A 23 -11.91 2.77 -1.93
C VAL A 23 -13.18 3.26 -1.26
N ASP A 24 -14.19 2.40 -1.09
CA ASP A 24 -15.47 2.73 -0.43
C ASP A 24 -16.11 4.05 -0.88
N GLY A 25 -16.07 4.32 -2.19
CA GLY A 25 -16.62 5.54 -2.77
C GLY A 25 -15.64 6.72 -2.86
N ARG A 26 -14.48 6.67 -2.20
CA ARG A 26 -13.45 7.72 -2.22
C ARG A 26 -12.42 7.45 -3.30
N GLU A 27 -12.20 8.43 -4.17
CA GLU A 27 -11.13 8.36 -5.18
C GLU A 27 -9.81 8.84 -4.57
N ILE A 28 -8.78 7.98 -4.62
CA ILE A 28 -7.45 8.31 -4.12
C ILE A 28 -6.36 7.93 -5.13
N GLU A 29 -5.26 8.69 -5.09
CA GLU A 29 -4.05 8.40 -5.85
C GLU A 29 -3.10 7.57 -4.99
N VAL A 30 -2.94 6.28 -5.34
CA VAL A 30 -2.08 5.34 -4.61
C VAL A 30 -0.79 5.12 -5.40
N PRO A 31 0.39 5.22 -4.77
CA PRO A 31 1.65 4.77 -5.36
C PRO A 31 1.56 3.32 -5.85
N ARG A 32 2.07 2.97 -7.04
CA ARG A 32 2.16 1.55 -7.44
C ARG A 32 3.19 0.77 -6.63
N LEU A 33 4.27 1.44 -6.20
CA LEU A 33 5.36 0.84 -5.46
C LEU A 33 5.55 1.56 -4.12
N THR A 34 5.62 0.80 -3.05
CA THR A 34 5.94 1.26 -1.69
C THR A 34 7.17 0.52 -1.17
N ALA A 35 7.90 1.15 -0.25
CA ALA A 35 9.01 0.48 0.42
C ALA A 35 8.45 -0.50 1.47
N ASP A 36 8.86 -1.77 1.37
CA ASP A 36 8.60 -2.76 2.41
C ASP A 36 9.45 -2.53 3.65
N TRP A 37 9.18 -3.32 4.69
CA TRP A 37 9.96 -3.43 5.92
C TRP A 37 11.49 -3.59 5.70
N SER A 38 11.92 -4.16 4.57
CA SER A 38 13.32 -4.35 4.17
C SER A 38 13.89 -3.21 3.31
N GLY A 39 13.15 -2.13 3.08
CA GLY A 39 13.57 -1.03 2.19
C GLY A 39 13.52 -1.37 0.69
N LYS A 40 13.02 -2.56 0.33
CA LYS A 40 12.81 -2.98 -1.06
C LYS A 40 11.51 -2.38 -1.60
N LEU A 41 11.54 -1.93 -2.85
CA LEU A 41 10.33 -1.48 -3.55
C LEU A 41 9.47 -2.66 -3.96
N THR A 42 8.24 -2.70 -3.45
CA THR A 42 7.25 -3.74 -3.71
C THR A 42 5.92 -3.12 -4.09
N PRO A 43 5.03 -3.89 -4.77
CA PRO A 43 3.69 -3.41 -5.08
C PRO A 43 2.92 -3.04 -3.81
N THR A 44 2.27 -1.88 -3.86
CA THR A 44 1.44 -1.41 -2.74
C THR A 44 0.31 -2.39 -2.47
N THR A 45 0.14 -2.76 -1.21
CA THR A 45 -0.92 -3.67 -0.77
C THR A 45 -2.25 -2.96 -0.65
N MET A 46 -3.36 -3.71 -0.71
CA MET A 46 -4.70 -3.12 -0.51
C MET A 46 -4.86 -2.47 0.87
N ILE A 47 -4.24 -3.03 1.92
CA ILE A 47 -4.27 -2.45 3.27
C ILE A 47 -3.62 -1.05 3.26
N GLN A 48 -2.47 -0.88 2.61
CA GLN A 48 -1.80 0.42 2.48
C GLN A 48 -2.61 1.40 1.62
N ALA A 49 -3.27 0.91 0.56
CA ALA A 49 -4.17 1.72 -0.24
C ALA A 49 -5.37 2.24 0.58
N CYS A 50 -5.97 1.38 1.41
CA CYS A 50 -7.06 1.76 2.29
C CYS A 50 -6.61 2.73 3.40
N GLU A 51 -5.41 2.54 3.95
CA GLU A 51 -4.82 3.45 4.94
C GLU A 51 -4.66 4.87 4.36
N LEU A 52 -4.20 4.99 3.11
CA LEU A 52 -4.15 6.26 2.39
C LEU A 52 -5.54 6.88 2.15
N ALA A 53 -6.57 6.04 2.00
CA ALA A 53 -7.98 6.47 1.92
C ALA A 53 -8.60 6.85 3.27
N LYS A 54 -7.84 6.72 4.36
CA LYS A 54 -8.31 6.84 5.75
C LYS A 54 -9.47 5.87 6.04
N VAL A 55 -9.32 4.64 5.55
CA VAL A 55 -10.22 3.51 5.80
C VAL A 55 -9.40 2.44 6.50
N ASP A 56 -9.73 2.19 7.77
CA ASP A 56 -9.03 1.17 8.56
C ASP A 56 -9.59 -0.22 8.26
N VAL A 57 -8.74 -1.09 7.72
CA VAL A 57 -9.06 -2.49 7.46
C VAL A 57 -8.66 -3.31 8.70
N PRO A 58 -9.56 -4.08 9.32
CA PRO A 58 -9.23 -4.86 10.51
C PRO A 58 -8.21 -5.95 10.18
N HIS A 59 -7.11 -5.99 10.93
CA HIS A 59 -6.03 -6.96 10.74
C HIS A 59 -5.33 -7.28 12.07
N TYR A 60 -4.90 -8.52 12.23
CA TYR A 60 -4.07 -8.95 13.37
C TYR A 60 -2.63 -9.30 12.95
N CYS A 61 -2.47 -9.83 11.75
CA CYS A 61 -1.20 -10.40 11.30
C CYS A 61 -0.39 -9.51 10.34
N TRP A 62 -0.79 -8.25 10.22
CA TRP A 62 -0.12 -7.29 9.36
C TRP A 62 0.45 -6.16 10.21
N HIS A 63 1.66 -5.75 9.90
CA HIS A 63 2.32 -4.61 10.53
C HIS A 63 3.31 -4.02 9.53
N PRO A 64 3.43 -2.68 9.39
CA PRO A 64 4.24 -2.04 8.35
C PRO A 64 5.74 -2.36 8.43
N LYS A 65 6.23 -2.75 9.61
CA LYS A 65 7.64 -3.11 9.86
C LYS A 65 7.93 -4.61 9.83
N LEU A 66 6.95 -5.45 9.53
CA LEU A 66 7.10 -6.91 9.51
C LEU A 66 6.68 -7.46 8.13
N PRO A 67 7.16 -8.66 7.77
CA PRO A 67 6.70 -9.33 6.56
C PRO A 67 5.20 -9.69 6.65
N VAL A 68 4.54 -9.72 5.50
CA VAL A 68 3.11 -10.07 5.38
C VAL A 68 2.91 -11.57 5.63
N ALA A 69 2.12 -11.93 6.65
CA ALA A 69 1.86 -13.32 7.01
C ALA A 69 0.59 -13.92 6.36
N GLY A 70 -0.53 -13.18 6.33
CA GLY A 70 -1.78 -13.62 5.68
C GLY A 70 -2.57 -14.73 6.40
N ASN A 71 -2.33 -14.96 7.70
CA ASN A 71 -2.98 -16.02 8.48
C ASN A 71 -4.30 -15.59 9.15
N CYS A 72 -4.50 -14.31 9.51
CA CYS A 72 -5.69 -13.89 10.27
C CYS A 72 -6.99 -13.80 9.46
N ARG A 73 -6.90 -13.71 8.12
CA ARG A 73 -8.04 -13.59 7.18
C ARG A 73 -9.07 -12.49 7.53
N MET A 74 -8.73 -11.55 8.40
CA MET A 74 -9.62 -10.46 8.80
C MET A 74 -9.64 -9.32 7.77
N CYS A 75 -8.53 -9.14 7.05
CA CYS A 75 -8.36 -8.10 6.04
C CYS A 75 -8.92 -8.48 4.66
N LEU A 76 -9.92 -9.36 4.61
CA LEU A 76 -10.56 -9.73 3.34
C LEU A 76 -11.41 -8.55 2.86
N VAL A 77 -11.17 -8.15 1.62
CA VAL A 77 -11.87 -7.04 0.96
C VAL A 77 -12.44 -7.52 -0.36
N GLU A 78 -13.57 -6.94 -0.76
CA GLU A 78 -14.14 -7.14 -2.08
C GLU A 78 -13.44 -6.19 -3.06
N PHE A 79 -12.99 -6.71 -4.20
CA PHE A 79 -12.31 -5.93 -5.23
C PHE A 79 -12.86 -6.31 -6.60
N GLY A 80 -13.08 -5.32 -7.47
CA GLY A 80 -13.60 -5.52 -8.81
C GLY A 80 -14.33 -4.28 -9.35
N THR A 81 -14.49 -4.23 -10.67
CA THR A 81 -15.38 -3.29 -11.35
C THR A 81 -16.41 -4.11 -12.11
N PRO A 82 -17.71 -3.99 -11.80
CA PRO A 82 -18.36 -2.99 -10.93
C PRO A 82 -18.17 -3.26 -9.43
N ALA A 83 -18.34 -2.22 -8.61
CA ALA A 83 -18.39 -2.38 -7.16
C ALA A 83 -19.69 -3.14 -6.84
N LEU A 84 -19.57 -4.36 -6.32
CA LEU A 84 -20.75 -5.15 -5.96
C LEU A 84 -21.50 -4.40 -4.85
N GLY A 85 -22.80 -4.20 -5.05
CA GLY A 85 -23.66 -3.66 -4.00
C GLY A 85 -23.78 -4.65 -2.82
N PRO A 86 -24.41 -4.23 -1.70
CA PRO A 86 -24.67 -5.11 -0.55
C PRO A 86 -25.39 -6.43 -0.93
N ASP A 87 -26.16 -6.42 -2.01
CA ASP A 87 -26.88 -7.58 -2.56
C ASP A 87 -26.00 -8.52 -3.41
N ARG A 88 -24.67 -8.28 -3.47
CA ARG A 88 -23.71 -8.96 -4.36
C ARG A 88 -24.12 -8.95 -5.85
N LYS A 89 -24.96 -7.98 -6.23
CA LYS A 89 -25.28 -7.70 -7.62
C LYS A 89 -24.33 -6.63 -8.15
N PRO A 90 -23.88 -6.77 -9.41
CA PRO A 90 -23.07 -5.76 -10.08
C PRO A 90 -23.80 -4.41 -10.18
#